data_AF-A0A370AI75-F1
#
_entry.id   AF-A0A370AI75-F1
#
_cell.length_a   1.000
_cell.length_b   1.000
_cell.length_c   1.000
_cell.angle_alpha   90.00
_cell.angle_beta   90.00
_cell.angle_gamma   90.00
#
_symmetry.space_group_name_H-M   'P 1'
#
loop_
_entity.id
_entity.type
_entity.pdbx_description
1 polymer ?
#
loop_
_entity_poly.entity_id
_entity_poly.type
_entity_poly.pdbx_seq_one_letter_code
_entity_poly.pdbx_strand_id
1 'polypeptide(L)'
;MGETQVTKDQLFIIDYVKDHLLNWMEEQRILPFPAKETGINPQLLERMVRVEEGIKHQNTNLEKMMIQMDQKFEIMDNRFSENREDMNQRFEAIDKRFNRQGQFLIVIFAAIVTTAISVILQTS
;
A
#
# COMPACT_ATOMS: atom_id res chain seq x y z
N MET A 1 -71.68 6.78 -47.13
CA MET A 1 -70.66 6.37 -46.14
C MET A 1 -71.37 6.28 -44.81
N GLY A 2 -71.59 5.07 -44.29
CA GLY A 2 -72.45 4.86 -43.13
C GLY A 2 -71.75 5.25 -41.84
N GLU A 3 -72.25 6.28 -41.17
CA GLU A 3 -71.89 6.59 -39.79
C GLU A 3 -72.44 5.45 -38.91
N THR A 4 -71.56 4.54 -38.50
CA THR A 4 -71.89 3.55 -37.46
C THR A 4 -72.12 4.31 -36.17
N GLN A 5 -73.39 4.58 -35.83
CA GLN A 5 -73.76 5.13 -34.54
C GLN A 5 -73.25 4.21 -33.44
N VAL A 6 -72.32 4.72 -32.63
CA VAL A 6 -71.79 4.01 -31.47
C VAL A 6 -72.96 3.71 -30.53
N THR A 7 -73.28 2.44 -30.38
CA THR A 7 -74.39 1.99 -29.54
C THR A 7 -74.07 2.27 -28.07
N LYS A 8 -75.07 2.54 -27.22
CA LYS A 8 -74.88 2.81 -25.77
C LYS A 8 -74.03 1.73 -25.08
N ASP A 9 -74.17 0.48 -25.51
CA ASP A 9 -73.42 -0.65 -24.98
C ASP A 9 -71.92 -0.57 -25.33
N GLN A 10 -71.58 -0.04 -26.51
CA GLN A 10 -70.18 0.18 -26.90
C GLN A 10 -69.55 1.32 -26.09
N LEU A 11 -70.30 2.38 -25.80
CA LEU A 11 -69.85 3.45 -24.89
C LEU A 11 -69.58 2.91 -23.49
N PHE A 12 -70.46 2.05 -22.97
CA PHE A 12 -70.28 1.40 -21.67
C PHE A 12 -69.03 0.51 -21.63
N ILE A 13 -68.79 -0.29 -22.67
CA ILE A 13 -67.60 -1.15 -22.75
C ILE A 13 -66.33 -0.30 -22.80
N ILE A 14 -66.31 0.80 -23.56
CA ILE A 14 -65.14 1.69 -23.65
C ILE A 14 -64.84 2.32 -22.29
N ASP A 15 -65.87 2.79 -21.57
CA ASP A 15 -65.70 3.40 -20.25
C ASP A 15 -65.21 2.37 -19.22
N TYR A 16 -65.83 1.19 -19.21
CA TYR A 16 -65.42 0.08 -18.36
C TYR A 16 -63.97 -0.35 -18.60
N VAL A 17 -63.56 -0.50 -19.87
CA VAL A 17 -62.18 -0.85 -20.23
C VAL A 17 -61.22 0.24 -19.81
N LYS A 18 -61.54 1.52 -20.01
CA LYS A 18 -60.68 2.64 -19.59
C LYS A 18 -60.45 2.65 -18.08
N ASP A 19 -61.49 2.40 -17.30
CA ASP A 19 -61.42 2.39 -15.84
C ASP A 19 -60.64 1.18 -15.29
N HIS A 20 -60.68 0.04 -15.99
CA HIS A 20 -60.05 -1.21 -15.54
C HIS A 20 -58.70 -1.51 -16.18
N LEU A 21 -58.33 -0.82 -17.28
CA LEU A 21 -57.11 -1.07 -18.04
C LEU A 21 -55.85 -0.94 -17.16
N LEU A 22 -55.78 0.10 -16.31
CA LEU A 22 -54.66 0.32 -15.40
C LEU A 22 -54.47 -0.84 -14.42
N ASN A 23 -55.57 -1.32 -13.83
CA ASN A 23 -55.55 -2.45 -12.90
C ASN A 23 -55.14 -3.74 -13.61
N TRP A 24 -55.67 -4.01 -14.81
CA TRP A 24 -55.27 -5.20 -15.59
C TRP A 24 -53.80 -5.17 -16.00
N MET A 25 -53.27 -3.99 -16.34
CA MET A 25 -51.85 -3.84 -16.68
C MET A 25 -50.94 -4.04 -15.46
N GLU A 26 -51.37 -3.62 -14.28
CA GLU A 26 -50.69 -3.88 -13.01
C GLU A 26 -50.73 -5.38 -12.65
N GLU A 27 -51.91 -6.01 -12.75
CA GLU A 27 -52.11 -7.45 -12.49
C GLU A 27 -51.25 -8.33 -13.41
N GLN A 28 -51.17 -7.99 -14.69
CA GLN A 28 -50.38 -8.76 -15.66
C GLN A 28 -48.89 -8.38 -15.66
N ARG A 29 -48.48 -7.39 -14.85
CA ARG A 29 -47.13 -6.80 -14.82
C ARG A 29 -46.66 -6.29 -16.20
N ILE A 30 -47.60 -5.92 -17.07
CA ILE A 30 -47.35 -5.40 -18.43
C ILE A 30 -47.43 -3.87 -18.38
N LEU A 31 -46.57 -3.26 -17.57
CA LEU A 31 -46.41 -1.81 -17.60
C LEU A 31 -45.56 -1.44 -18.83
N PRO A 32 -46.05 -0.60 -19.77
CA PRO A 32 -45.33 -0.22 -21.00
C PRO A 32 -44.08 0.60 -20.70
N PHE A 33 -44.02 1.16 -19.49
CA PHE A 33 -42.85 1.83 -18.91
C PHE A 33 -42.83 1.53 -17.42
N PRO A 34 -41.66 1.32 -16.79
CA PRO A 34 -41.60 1.26 -15.35
C PRO A 34 -42.13 2.58 -14.78
N ALA A 35 -43.28 2.56 -14.12
CA ALA A 35 -43.90 3.73 -13.50
C ALA A 35 -43.08 4.31 -12.34
N LYS A 36 -42.01 3.60 -11.95
CA LYS A 36 -41.06 4.00 -10.93
C LYS A 36 -39.70 4.14 -11.58
N GLU A 37 -39.22 5.38 -11.63
CA GLU A 37 -37.90 5.79 -12.08
C GLU A 37 -36.85 4.70 -11.82
N THR A 38 -36.42 4.01 -12.88
CA THR A 38 -35.10 3.34 -12.91
C THR A 38 -33.99 4.39 -13.05
N GLY A 39 -34.15 5.52 -12.38
CA GLY A 39 -33.14 6.55 -12.23
C GLY A 39 -32.27 6.14 -11.06
N ILE A 40 -30.96 6.04 -11.31
CA ILE A 40 -29.97 5.88 -10.26
C ILE A 40 -30.29 6.91 -9.16
N ASN A 41 -30.52 6.45 -7.94
CA ASN A 41 -30.92 7.33 -6.83
C ASN A 41 -29.87 8.45 -6.68
N PRO A 42 -30.24 9.74 -6.81
CA PRO A 42 -29.27 10.85 -6.78
C PRO A 42 -28.47 10.90 -5.47
N GLN A 43 -29.05 10.45 -4.36
CA GLN A 43 -28.34 10.34 -3.07
C GLN A 43 -27.23 9.29 -3.10
N LEU A 44 -27.39 8.22 -3.90
CA LEU A 44 -26.33 7.22 -4.09
C LEU A 44 -25.19 7.76 -4.96
N LEU A 45 -25.51 8.60 -5.96
CA LEU A 45 -24.48 9.27 -6.76
C LEU A 45 -23.65 10.23 -5.90
N GLU A 46 -24.28 11.06 -5.06
CA GLU A 46 -23.56 11.94 -4.14
C GLU A 46 -22.66 11.15 -3.17
N ARG A 47 -23.15 10.02 -2.64
CA ARG A 47 -22.35 9.13 -1.79
C ARG A 47 -21.20 8.51 -2.56
N MET A 48 -21.40 8.10 -3.80
CA MET A 48 -20.35 7.54 -4.66
C MET A 48 -19.25 8.57 -4.93
N VAL A 49 -19.62 9.81 -5.27
CA VAL A 49 -18.68 10.92 -5.45
C VAL A 49 -17.88 11.16 -4.17
N ARG A 50 -18.53 11.24 -3.01
CA ARG A 50 -17.84 11.44 -1.72
C ARG A 50 -16.87 10.29 -1.40
N VAL A 51 -17.24 9.06 -1.72
CA VAL A 51 -16.35 7.88 -1.54
C VAL A 51 -15.17 7.97 -2.50
N GLU A 52 -15.39 8.32 -3.76
CA GLU A 52 -14.32 8.49 -4.76
C GLU A 52 -13.34 9.59 -4.34
N GLU A 53 -13.83 10.73 -3.84
CA GLU A 53 -13.02 11.80 -3.26
C GLU A 53 -12.21 11.31 -2.05
N GLY A 54 -12.85 10.54 -1.15
CA GLY A 54 -12.19 9.92 -0.01
C GLY A 54 -11.05 8.98 -0.43
N ILE A 55 -11.26 8.15 -1.46
CA ILE A 55 -10.25 7.25 -2.01
C ILE A 55 -9.10 8.05 -2.64
N LYS A 56 -9.39 9.08 -3.42
CA LYS A 56 -8.35 9.96 -4.00
C LYS A 56 -7.50 10.62 -2.92
N HIS A 57 -8.14 11.10 -1.85
CA HIS A 57 -7.43 11.67 -0.72
C HIS A 57 -6.55 10.63 0.00
N GLN A 58 -7.06 9.42 0.24
CA GLN A 58 -6.28 8.33 0.81
C GLN A 58 -5.08 7.96 -0.08
N ASN A 59 -5.28 7.80 -1.39
CA ASN A 59 -4.19 7.52 -2.34
C ASN A 59 -3.11 8.61 -2.30
N THR A 60 -3.52 9.87 -2.24
CA THR A 60 -2.58 11.01 -2.15
C THR A 60 -1.78 10.97 -0.84
N ASN A 61 -2.43 10.62 0.27
CA ASN A 61 -1.74 10.48 1.56
C ASN A 61 -0.79 9.28 1.57
N LEU A 62 -1.17 8.15 0.97
CA LEU A 62 -0.32 6.98 0.80
C LEU A 62 0.92 7.29 -0.04
N GLU A 63 0.77 8.01 -1.14
CA GLU A 63 1.88 8.45 -1.98
C GLU A 63 2.86 9.33 -1.19
N LYS A 64 2.36 10.30 -0.42
CA LYS A 64 3.20 11.13 0.47
C LYS A 64 3.93 10.30 1.52
N MET A 65 3.24 9.32 2.12
CA MET A 65 3.86 8.41 3.09
C MET A 65 4.96 7.57 2.43
N MET A 66 4.76 7.11 1.20
CA MET A 66 5.75 6.33 0.45
C MET A 66 7.00 7.16 0.17
N ILE A 67 6.85 8.39 -0.31
CA ILE A 67 7.97 9.33 -0.54
C ILE A 67 8.73 9.60 0.78
N GLN A 68 8.02 9.81 1.90
CA GLN A 68 8.67 10.01 3.19
C GLN A 68 9.39 8.75 3.69
N MET A 69 8.86 7.56 3.41
CA MET A 69 9.54 6.31 3.73
C MET A 69 10.82 6.16 2.93
N ASP A 70 10.78 6.41 1.61
CA ASP A 70 11.96 6.34 0.75
C ASP A 70 13.09 7.26 1.26
N GLN A 71 12.76 8.51 1.62
CA GLN A 71 13.73 9.44 2.22
C GLN A 71 14.31 8.92 3.54
N LYS A 72 13.48 8.32 4.40
CA LYS A 72 13.96 7.76 5.67
C LYS A 72 14.84 6.54 5.46
N PHE A 73 14.53 5.70 4.48
CA PHE A 73 15.36 4.55 4.12
C PHE A 73 16.71 5.00 3.58
N GLU A 74 16.75 6.01 2.71
CA GLU A 74 18.01 6.57 2.21
C GLU A 74 18.88 7.14 3.35
N ILE A 75 18.29 7.89 4.28
CA ILE A 75 19.00 8.40 5.46
C ILE A 75 19.53 7.25 6.33
N MET A 76 18.73 6.20 6.50
CA MET A 76 19.12 5.01 7.27
C MET A 76 20.30 4.29 6.61
N ASP A 77 20.24 4.06 5.30
CA ASP A 77 21.32 3.43 4.53
C ASP A 77 22.63 4.22 4.62
N ASN A 78 22.56 5.55 4.48
CA ASN A 78 23.73 6.41 4.63
C ASN A 78 24.36 6.28 6.02
N ARG A 79 23.55 6.35 7.08
CA ARG A 79 24.04 6.19 8.47
C ARG A 79 24.61 4.80 8.73
N PHE A 80 24.01 3.75 8.18
CA PHE A 80 24.54 2.39 8.30
C PHE A 80 25.87 2.24 7.58
N SER A 81 26.02 2.84 6.40
CA SER A 81 27.29 2.87 5.66
C SER A 81 28.38 3.59 6.45
N GLU A 82 28.10 4.80 6.94
CA GLU A 82 29.02 5.58 7.78
C GLU A 82 29.43 4.81 9.04
N ASN A 83 28.47 4.23 9.75
CA ASN A 83 28.75 3.47 10.97
C ASN A 83 29.57 2.21 10.68
N ARG A 84 29.34 1.55 9.54
CA ARG A 84 30.15 0.40 9.11
C ARG A 84 31.58 0.82 8.79
N GLU A 85 31.76 1.97 8.16
CA GLU A 85 33.08 2.52 7.85
C GLU A 85 33.84 2.89 9.13
N ASP A 86 33.21 3.64 10.05
CA ASP A 86 33.81 3.95 11.36
C ASP A 86 34.21 2.67 12.11
N MET A 87 33.31 1.68 12.14
CA MET A 87 33.58 0.41 12.79
C MET A 87 34.78 -0.31 12.15
N ASN A 88 34.87 -0.34 10.82
CA ASN A 88 36.01 -0.92 10.11
C ASN A 88 37.32 -0.19 10.46
N GLN A 89 37.33 1.16 10.47
CA GLN A 89 38.52 1.94 10.83
C GLN A 89 38.97 1.65 12.27
N ARG A 90 38.01 1.55 13.21
CA ARG A 90 38.30 1.22 14.61
C ARG A 90 38.83 -0.20 14.76
N PHE A 91 38.28 -1.17 14.02
CA PHE A 91 38.83 -2.53 13.99
C PHE A 91 40.24 -2.58 13.41
N GLU A 92 40.52 -1.87 12.32
CA GLU A 92 41.86 -1.82 11.74
C GLU A 92 42.88 -1.17 12.71
N ALA A 93 42.47 -0.12 13.43
CA ALA A 93 43.30 0.51 14.45
C ALA A 93 43.60 -0.45 15.62
N ILE A 94 42.62 -1.26 16.02
CA ILE A 94 42.79 -2.31 17.03
C ILE A 94 43.76 -3.37 16.51
N ASP A 95 43.56 -3.87 15.29
CA ASP A 95 44.42 -4.88 14.67
C ASP A 95 45.88 -4.43 14.61
N LYS A 96 46.13 -3.17 14.20
CA LYS A 96 47.48 -2.55 14.22
C LYS A 96 48.11 -2.55 15.62
N ARG A 97 47.33 -2.26 16.68
CA ARG A 97 47.83 -2.26 18.06
C ARG A 97 48.16 -3.67 18.54
N PHE A 98 47.29 -4.64 18.26
CA PHE A 98 47.51 -6.05 18.62
C PHE A 98 48.72 -6.62 17.88
N ASN A 99 48.86 -6.36 16.57
CA ASN A 99 50.02 -6.76 15.80
C ASN A 99 51.31 -6.17 16.37
N ARG A 100 51.31 -4.88 16.72
CA ARG A 100 52.46 -4.23 17.37
C ARG A 100 52.81 -4.86 18.72
N GLN A 101 51.81 -5.14 19.55
CA GLN A 101 52.02 -5.83 20.84
C GLN A 101 52.58 -7.24 20.64
N GLY A 102 52.04 -8.01 19.68
CA GLY A 102 52.55 -9.34 19.32
C GLY A 102 54.00 -9.30 18.86
N GLN A 103 54.37 -8.34 18.01
CA GLN A 103 55.75 -8.14 17.58
C GLN A 103 56.69 -7.85 18.76
N PHE A 104 56.29 -6.99 19.69
CA PHE A 104 57.10 -6.74 20.89
C PHE A 104 57.29 -8.00 21.74
N LEU A 105 56.25 -8.81 21.92
CA LEU A 105 56.36 -10.07 22.65
C LEU A 105 57.33 -11.04 21.98
N ILE A 106 57.27 -11.16 20.64
CA ILE A 106 58.20 -12.00 19.87
C ILE A 106 59.64 -11.52 20.05
N VAL A 107 59.90 -10.20 19.95
CA VAL A 107 61.24 -9.62 20.11
C VAL A 107 61.78 -9.86 21.51
N ILE A 108 60.97 -9.64 22.55
CA ILE A 108 61.40 -9.87 23.95
C ILE A 108 61.69 -11.35 24.18
N PHE A 109 60.83 -12.25 23.70
CA PHE A 109 61.07 -13.69 23.82
C PHE A 109 62.36 -14.11 23.12
N ALA A 110 62.59 -13.65 21.88
CA ALA A 110 63.81 -13.93 21.15
C ALA A 110 65.06 -13.40 21.87
N ALA A 111 64.99 -12.20 22.46
CA ALA A 111 66.09 -11.64 23.25
C ALA A 111 66.42 -12.51 24.48
N ILE A 112 65.39 -12.97 25.22
CA ILE A 112 65.57 -13.84 26.40
C ILE A 112 66.17 -15.19 25.99
N VAL A 113 65.69 -15.80 24.90
CA VAL A 113 66.24 -17.08 24.41
C VAL A 113 67.70 -16.92 23.99
N THR A 114 68.04 -15.83 23.31
CA THR A 114 69.41 -15.55 22.86
C THR A 114 70.36 -15.36 24.04
N THR A 115 69.95 -14.62 25.08
CA THR A 115 70.77 -14.45 26.28
C THR A 115 70.94 -15.75 27.05
N ALA A 116 69.87 -16.55 27.18
CA ALA A 116 69.94 -17.87 27.82
C ALA A 116 70.92 -18.82 27.12
N ILE A 117 70.87 -18.91 25.78
CA ILE A 117 71.81 -19.71 24.99
C ILE A 117 73.25 -19.22 25.18
N SER A 118 73.46 -17.90 25.18
CA SER A 118 74.79 -17.30 25.34
C SER A 118 75.42 -17.65 26.70
N VAL A 119 74.62 -17.63 27.77
CA VAL A 119 75.08 -18.02 29.12
C VAL A 119 75.46 -19.49 29.16
N ILE A 120 74.64 -20.38 28.58
CA ILE A 120 74.91 -21.82 28.55
C ILE A 120 76.24 -22.14 27.86
N LEU A 121 76.52 -21.47 26.72
CA LEU A 121 77.78 -21.62 25.99
C LEU A 121 78.99 -21.09 26.76
N GLN A 122 78.84 -20.04 27.59
CA GLN A 122 79.94 -19.51 28.40
C GLN A 122 80.23 -20.38 29.64
N THR A 123 79.24 -21.13 30.12
CA THR A 123 79.37 -22.01 31.30
C THR A 123 79.84 -23.45 30.96
N SER A 124 79.86 -23.82 29.68
CA SER A 124 80.33 -25.14 29.19
C SER A 124 81.81 -25.08 28.82
#